data_AF-A0A1F6VD73-F1
#
_entry.id   AF-A0A1F6VD73-F1
#
_cell.length_a   1.000
_cell.length_b   1.000
_cell.length_c   1.000
_cell.angle_alpha   90.00
_cell.angle_beta   90.00
_cell.angle_gamma   90.00
#
_symmetry.space_group_name_H-M   'P 1'
#
loop_
_entity.id
_entity.type
_entity.pdbx_description
1 polymer ?
#
loop_
_entity_poly.entity_id
_entity_poly.type
_entity_poly.pdbx_seq_one_letter_code
_entity_poly.pdbx_strand_id
1 'polypeptide(L)'
;MEIDASASPDKAHDAPDVPQAVTDEELFEAYLSARLTQSLDTLNCARDELAAQPHDFKRALLVMRRVHELRDLQAQLDAQRGRVNAARNAAGIETQAEESPAVAAAPSPAFRAAQAEQAERVMAALAAQPRTCPSCQALLQASHGQCGCGYTVEVDATNASRDATAQNLSPFSTP
;
A
#
# COMPACT_ATOMS: atom_id res chain seq x y z
N MET A 1 34.77 -35.40 -59.43
CA MET A 1 34.98 -34.53 -58.26
C MET A 1 33.65 -34.51 -57.52
N GLU A 2 33.52 -35.42 -56.57
CA GLU A 2 32.49 -35.41 -55.55
C GLU A 2 32.83 -34.28 -54.56
N ILE A 3 31.83 -33.52 -54.14
CA ILE A 3 31.85 -32.84 -52.85
C ILE A 3 30.44 -32.82 -52.27
N ASP A 4 30.43 -33.10 -50.99
CA ASP A 4 29.39 -33.63 -50.14
C ASP A 4 28.15 -32.78 -49.88
N ALA A 5 27.16 -33.51 -49.36
CA ALA A 5 25.97 -33.05 -48.68
C ALA A 5 26.28 -32.16 -47.45
N SER A 6 25.20 -31.59 -46.91
CA SER A 6 25.02 -31.12 -45.52
C SER A 6 25.22 -29.62 -45.29
N ALA A 7 24.10 -28.90 -45.15
CA ALA A 7 23.85 -28.03 -43.99
C ALA A 7 22.44 -27.41 -44.08
N SER A 8 21.43 -28.14 -43.60
CA SER A 8 20.36 -27.50 -42.82
C SER A 8 20.92 -27.21 -41.43
N PRO A 9 20.55 -26.07 -40.86
CA PRO A 9 19.94 -26.10 -39.54
C PRO A 9 18.67 -25.23 -39.60
N ASP A 10 17.47 -25.81 -39.52
CA ASP A 10 16.89 -26.26 -38.25
C ASP A 10 17.31 -25.36 -37.08
N LYS A 11 16.73 -24.16 -37.04
CA LYS A 11 16.41 -23.47 -35.79
C LYS A 11 14.97 -23.01 -35.88
N ALA A 12 14.07 -23.99 -35.77
CA ALA A 12 12.73 -23.72 -35.27
C ALA A 12 12.90 -22.93 -33.97
N HIS A 13 12.17 -21.81 -33.88
CA HIS A 13 11.98 -21.09 -32.64
C HIS A 13 11.35 -22.07 -31.64
N ASP A 14 12.18 -22.69 -30.80
CA ASP A 14 11.76 -23.45 -29.64
C ASP A 14 11.38 -22.44 -28.55
N ALA A 15 10.35 -21.64 -28.83
CA ALA A 15 9.62 -20.95 -27.79
C ALA A 15 8.77 -22.02 -27.11
N PRO A 16 8.75 -22.10 -25.77
CA PRO A 16 7.82 -22.99 -25.09
C PRO A 16 6.42 -22.66 -25.61
N ASP A 17 5.76 -23.64 -26.23
CA ASP A 17 4.42 -23.48 -26.77
C ASP A 17 3.46 -23.37 -25.58
N VAL A 18 3.29 -22.15 -25.08
CA VAL A 18 2.40 -21.85 -23.96
C VAL A 18 1.00 -22.21 -24.44
N PRO A 19 0.25 -23.06 -23.70
CA PRO A 19 -1.06 -23.47 -24.16
C PRO A 19 -1.97 -22.25 -24.39
N GLN A 20 -2.72 -22.26 -25.49
CA GLN A 20 -3.64 -21.16 -25.85
C GLN A 20 -4.58 -20.76 -24.70
N ALA A 21 -4.99 -21.72 -23.87
CA ALA A 21 -5.80 -21.46 -22.69
C ALA A 21 -5.10 -20.57 -21.65
N VAL A 22 -3.78 -20.72 -21.48
CA VAL A 22 -3.00 -19.85 -20.58
C VAL A 22 -2.88 -18.45 -21.18
N THR A 23 -2.62 -18.34 -22.49
CA THR A 23 -2.49 -17.03 -23.15
C THR A 23 -3.82 -16.25 -23.13
N ASP A 24 -4.95 -16.92 -23.33
CA ASP A 24 -6.27 -16.29 -23.31
C ASP A 24 -6.60 -15.72 -21.92
N GLU A 25 -6.29 -16.47 -20.86
CA GLU A 25 -6.50 -16.03 -19.47
C GLU A 25 -5.56 -14.87 -19.11
N GLU A 26 -4.31 -14.88 -19.56
CA GLU A 26 -3.37 -13.76 -19.37
C GLU A 26 -3.82 -12.47 -20.08
N LEU A 27 -4.35 -12.60 -21.30
CA LEU A 27 -4.92 -11.47 -22.03
C LEU A 27 -6.13 -10.89 -21.30
N PHE A 28 -6.99 -11.73 -20.73
CA PHE A 28 -8.14 -11.26 -19.97
C PHE A 28 -7.72 -10.63 -18.62
N GLU A 29 -6.65 -11.11 -17.98
CA GLU A 29 -6.05 -10.44 -16.82
C GLU A 29 -5.53 -9.03 -17.19
N ALA A 30 -4.79 -8.92 -18.30
CA ALA A 30 -4.30 -7.64 -18.81
C ALA A 30 -5.46 -6.67 -19.09
N TYR A 31 -6.55 -7.15 -19.68
CA TYR A 31 -7.77 -6.37 -19.88
C TYR A 31 -8.37 -5.86 -18.56
N LEU A 32 -8.55 -6.74 -17.57
CA LEU A 32 -9.14 -6.35 -16.28
C LEU A 32 -8.26 -5.36 -15.52
N SER A 33 -6.94 -5.51 -15.58
CA SER A 33 -5.99 -4.56 -14.98
C SER A 33 -6.07 -3.17 -15.62
N ALA A 34 -6.11 -3.09 -16.95
CA ALA A 34 -6.29 -1.83 -17.67
C ALA A 34 -7.62 -1.16 -17.30
N ARG A 35 -8.69 -1.96 -17.19
CA ARG A 35 -10.02 -1.47 -16.79
C ARG A 35 -10.03 -0.97 -15.34
N LEU A 36 -9.32 -1.64 -14.43
CA LEU A 36 -9.17 -1.19 -13.05
C LEU A 36 -8.48 0.17 -12.98
N THR A 37 -7.39 0.38 -13.75
CA THR A 37 -6.71 1.68 -13.84
C THR A 37 -7.65 2.78 -14.34
N GLN A 38 -8.38 2.52 -15.43
CA GLN A 38 -9.36 3.48 -15.95
C GLN A 38 -10.44 3.85 -14.91
N SER A 39 -10.92 2.86 -14.15
CA SER A 39 -11.91 3.08 -13.09
C SER A 39 -11.34 3.84 -11.89
N LEU A 40 -10.06 3.66 -11.55
CA LEU A 40 -9.36 4.47 -10.54
C LEU A 40 -9.32 5.94 -10.97
N ASP A 41 -8.94 6.22 -12.22
CA ASP A 41 -8.89 7.59 -12.74
C ASP A 41 -10.28 8.24 -12.71
N THR A 42 -11.30 7.48 -13.10
CA THR A 42 -12.69 7.96 -13.06
C THR A 42 -13.16 8.26 -11.63
N LEU A 43 -12.76 7.44 -10.65
CA LEU A 43 -13.05 7.68 -9.23
C LEU A 43 -12.35 8.96 -8.74
N ASN A 44 -11.09 9.16 -9.12
CA ASN A 44 -10.34 10.35 -8.73
C ASN A 44 -10.98 11.63 -9.30
N CYS A 45 -11.36 11.63 -10.58
CA CYS A 45 -12.11 12.74 -11.16
C CYS A 45 -13.43 13.02 -10.42
N ALA A 46 -14.20 11.98 -10.06
CA ALA A 46 -15.43 12.15 -9.30
C ALA A 46 -15.19 12.72 -7.89
N ARG A 47 -14.06 12.37 -7.26
CA ARG A 47 -13.65 12.93 -5.97
C ARG A 47 -13.27 14.40 -6.08
N ASP A 48 -12.54 14.79 -7.12
CA ASP A 48 -12.15 16.18 -7.37
C ASP A 48 -13.40 17.04 -7.66
N GLU A 49 -14.34 16.51 -8.43
CA GLU A 49 -15.64 17.13 -8.65
C GLU A 49 -16.43 17.33 -7.35
N LEU A 50 -16.47 16.33 -6.46
CA LEU A 50 -17.12 16.47 -5.15
C LEU A 50 -16.39 17.49 -4.27
N ALA A 51 -15.05 17.50 -4.28
CA ALA A 51 -14.26 18.46 -3.51
C ALA A 51 -14.54 19.91 -3.93
N ALA A 52 -14.78 20.15 -5.21
CA ALA A 52 -15.19 21.47 -5.71
C ALA A 52 -16.59 21.89 -5.23
N GLN A 53 -17.48 20.93 -4.92
CA GLN A 53 -18.86 21.19 -4.46
C GLN A 53 -19.26 20.20 -3.35
N PRO A 54 -18.77 20.38 -2.11
CA PRO A 54 -18.87 19.36 -1.05
C PRO A 54 -20.30 19.04 -0.60
N HIS A 55 -21.24 19.96 -0.84
CA HIS A 55 -22.65 19.79 -0.45
C HIS A 55 -23.52 19.21 -1.58
N ASP A 56 -22.95 18.90 -2.75
CA ASP A 56 -23.69 18.28 -3.85
C ASP A 56 -23.87 16.77 -3.61
N PHE A 57 -25.08 16.41 -3.15
CA PHE A 57 -25.44 15.02 -2.89
C PHE A 57 -25.32 14.10 -4.11
N LYS A 58 -25.56 14.60 -5.33
CA LYS A 58 -25.46 13.76 -6.54
C LYS A 58 -24.01 13.35 -6.80
N ARG A 59 -23.05 14.26 -6.56
CA ARG A 59 -21.62 13.96 -6.67
C ARG A 59 -21.17 12.98 -5.59
N ALA A 60 -21.68 13.11 -4.38
CA ALA A 60 -21.42 12.14 -3.31
C ALA A 60 -21.91 10.72 -3.67
N LEU A 61 -23.11 10.60 -4.23
CA LEU A 61 -23.63 9.33 -4.74
C LEU A 61 -22.77 8.77 -5.90
N LEU A 62 -22.29 9.63 -6.79
CA LEU A 62 -21.43 9.22 -7.90
C LEU A 62 -20.12 8.62 -7.39
N VAL A 63 -19.45 9.26 -6.42
CA VAL A 63 -18.24 8.72 -5.78
C VAL A 63 -18.52 7.33 -5.18
N MET A 64 -19.61 7.17 -4.43
CA MET A 64 -19.96 5.87 -3.85
C MET A 64 -20.20 4.78 -4.91
N ARG A 65 -20.82 5.13 -6.05
CA ARG A 65 -20.98 4.22 -7.18
C ARG A 65 -19.63 3.82 -7.77
N ARG A 66 -18.73 4.77 -8.03
CA ARG A 66 -17.39 4.49 -8.56
C ARG A 66 -16.57 3.61 -7.62
N VAL A 67 -16.70 3.78 -6.31
CA VAL A 67 -16.06 2.89 -5.32
C VAL A 67 -16.61 1.46 -5.42
N HIS A 68 -17.91 1.26 -5.62
CA HIS A 68 -18.47 -0.08 -5.82
C HIS A 68 -17.95 -0.73 -7.11
N GLU A 69 -18.01 -0.01 -8.23
CA GLU A 69 -17.47 -0.49 -9.51
C GLU A 69 -15.99 -0.91 -9.39
N LEU A 70 -15.20 -0.15 -8.62
CA LEU A 70 -13.81 -0.46 -8.37
C LEU A 70 -13.63 -1.78 -7.62
N ARG A 71 -14.41 -1.99 -6.56
CA ARG A 71 -14.37 -3.22 -5.75
C ARG A 71 -14.78 -4.43 -6.56
N ASP A 72 -15.79 -4.29 -7.41
CA ASP A 72 -16.24 -5.36 -8.29
C ASP A 72 -15.16 -5.75 -9.30
N LEU A 73 -14.44 -4.77 -9.87
CA LEU A 73 -13.31 -5.01 -10.77
C LEU A 73 -12.13 -5.66 -10.06
N GLN A 74 -11.82 -5.24 -8.83
CA GLN A 74 -10.79 -5.87 -7.99
C GLN A 74 -11.11 -7.35 -7.75
N ALA A 75 -12.33 -7.66 -7.34
CA ALA A 75 -12.77 -9.04 -7.13
C ALA A 75 -12.69 -9.88 -8.41
N GLN A 76 -13.05 -9.30 -9.57
CA GLN A 76 -12.92 -9.97 -10.87
C GLN A 76 -11.46 -10.26 -11.23
N LEU A 77 -10.56 -9.30 -10.99
CA LEU A 77 -9.13 -9.46 -11.26
C LEU A 77 -8.51 -10.53 -10.36
N ASP A 78 -8.87 -10.57 -9.08
CA ASP A 78 -8.39 -11.60 -8.16
C ASP A 78 -8.88 -12.99 -8.55
N ALA A 79 -10.15 -13.12 -8.94
CA ALA A 79 -10.67 -14.37 -9.48
C ALA A 79 -9.98 -14.77 -10.79
N GLN A 80 -9.66 -13.81 -11.65
CA GLN A 80 -8.95 -14.05 -12.91
C GLN A 80 -7.52 -14.55 -12.68
N ARG A 81 -6.79 -13.94 -11.74
CA ARG A 81 -5.46 -14.41 -11.33
C ARG A 81 -5.49 -15.85 -10.82
N GLY A 82 -6.54 -16.21 -10.09
CA GLY A 82 -6.80 -17.60 -9.69
C GLY A 82 -6.93 -18.55 -10.89
N ARG A 83 -7.66 -18.14 -11.93
CA ARG A 83 -7.80 -18.91 -13.19
C ARG A 83 -6.50 -19.03 -13.96
N VAL A 84 -5.74 -17.94 -14.12
CA VAL A 84 -4.42 -17.94 -14.77
C VAL A 84 -3.48 -18.91 -14.06
N ASN A 85 -3.41 -18.84 -12.73
CA ASN A 85 -2.58 -19.75 -11.94
C ASN A 85 -3.00 -21.21 -12.08
N ALA A 86 -4.31 -21.49 -12.07
CA ALA A 86 -4.82 -22.85 -12.29
C ALA A 86 -4.49 -23.37 -13.70
N ALA A 87 -4.62 -22.52 -14.73
CA ALA A 87 -4.29 -22.86 -16.11
C ALA A 87 -2.79 -23.14 -16.29
N ARG A 88 -1.91 -22.29 -15.70
CA ARG A 88 -0.46 -22.50 -15.71
C ARG A 88 -0.06 -23.80 -15.00
N ASN A 89 -0.63 -24.06 -13.82
CA ASN A 89 -0.39 -25.31 -13.09
C ASN A 89 -0.83 -26.54 -13.89
N ALA A 90 -2.01 -26.48 -14.54
CA ALA A 90 -2.50 -27.56 -15.40
C ALA A 90 -1.61 -27.78 -16.64
N ALA A 91 -0.99 -26.70 -17.15
CA ALA A 91 -0.03 -26.73 -18.24
C ALA A 91 1.37 -27.21 -17.82
N GLY A 92 1.61 -27.48 -16.53
CA GLY A 92 2.95 -27.78 -16.02
C GLY A 92 3.92 -26.59 -16.13
N ILE A 93 3.39 -25.39 -16.36
CA ILE A 93 4.16 -24.15 -16.33
C ILE A 93 4.26 -23.78 -14.86
N GLU A 94 5.34 -24.21 -14.23
CA GLU A 94 5.69 -23.70 -12.90
C GLU A 94 5.77 -22.18 -13.01
N THR A 95 4.95 -21.50 -12.21
CA THR A 95 5.16 -20.09 -11.96
C THR A 95 6.55 -20.01 -11.38
N GLN A 96 7.52 -19.49 -12.16
CA GLN A 96 8.68 -18.88 -11.56
C GLN A 96 8.08 -17.80 -10.67
N ALA A 97 7.91 -18.14 -9.39
CA ALA A 97 7.86 -17.15 -8.36
C ALA A 97 9.15 -16.37 -8.61
N GLU A 98 9.05 -15.24 -9.30
CA GLU A 98 10.04 -14.18 -9.12
C GLU A 98 10.26 -14.16 -7.63
N GLU A 99 11.49 -14.49 -7.22
CA GLU A 99 11.86 -14.68 -5.83
C GLU A 99 11.29 -13.50 -5.06
N SER A 100 10.12 -13.72 -4.47
CA SER A 100 9.45 -12.71 -3.69
C SER A 100 10.43 -12.57 -2.54
N PRO A 101 11.12 -11.41 -2.41
CA PRO A 101 12.22 -11.30 -1.48
C PRO A 101 11.68 -11.76 -0.16
N ALA A 102 12.24 -12.87 0.36
CA ALA A 102 11.66 -13.59 1.48
C ALA A 102 11.31 -12.56 2.54
N VAL A 103 10.01 -12.37 2.78
CA VAL A 103 9.53 -11.30 3.66
C VAL A 103 10.11 -11.64 5.02
N ALA A 104 11.19 -10.97 5.38
CA ALA A 104 11.86 -11.20 6.64
C ALA A 104 10.81 -10.99 7.74
N ALA A 105 10.65 -11.99 8.61
CA ALA A 105 9.63 -11.97 9.67
C ALA A 105 9.74 -10.74 10.58
N ALA A 106 10.89 -10.07 10.58
CA ALA A 106 11.08 -8.74 11.15
C ALA A 106 11.52 -7.73 10.08
N PRO A 107 10.98 -6.50 10.10
CA PRO A 107 11.44 -5.43 9.21
C PRO A 107 12.94 -5.18 9.39
N SER A 108 13.60 -4.69 8.34
CA SER A 108 15.04 -4.41 8.41
C SER A 108 15.34 -3.27 9.42
N PRO A 109 16.56 -3.21 9.99
CA PRO A 109 16.97 -2.09 10.83
C PRO A 109 16.84 -0.72 10.13
N ALA A 110 17.15 -0.66 8.83
CA ALA A 110 17.01 0.55 8.03
C ALA A 110 15.55 0.99 7.90
N PHE A 111 14.62 0.05 7.69
CA PHE A 111 13.20 0.34 7.66
C PHE A 111 12.69 0.86 9.02
N ARG A 112 13.13 0.24 10.12
CA ARG A 112 12.78 0.72 11.47
C ARG A 112 13.30 2.14 11.73
N ALA A 113 14.51 2.46 11.28
CA ALA A 113 15.06 3.80 11.39
C ALA A 113 14.25 4.83 10.58
N ALA A 114 13.93 4.51 9.32
CA ALA A 114 13.10 5.37 8.48
C ALA A 114 11.67 5.55 9.05
N GLN A 115 11.11 4.49 9.62
CA GLN A 115 9.81 4.54 10.29
C GLN A 115 9.85 5.42 11.54
N ALA A 116 10.91 5.34 12.35
CA ALA A 116 11.08 6.17 13.54
C ALA A 116 11.18 7.66 13.16
N GLU A 117 11.99 7.99 12.15
CA GLU A 117 12.09 9.36 11.64
C GLU A 117 10.74 9.88 11.12
N GLN A 118 10.00 9.06 10.38
CA GLN A 118 8.68 9.44 9.89
C GLN A 118 7.68 9.63 11.04
N ALA A 119 7.73 8.78 12.07
CA ALA A 119 6.89 8.91 13.26
C ALA A 119 7.20 10.21 14.02
N GLU A 120 8.48 10.56 14.18
CA GLU A 120 8.90 11.82 14.80
C GLU A 120 8.37 13.03 14.03
N ARG A 121 8.46 13.02 12.69
CA ARG A 121 7.91 14.09 11.84
C ARG A 121 6.41 14.26 12.02
N VAL A 122 5.66 13.16 12.08
CA VAL A 122 4.19 13.18 12.27
C VAL A 122 3.84 13.67 13.67
N MET A 123 4.55 13.21 14.71
CA MET A 123 4.32 13.65 16.09
C MET A 123 4.65 15.13 16.27
N ALA A 124 5.72 15.63 15.66
CA ALA A 124 6.07 17.04 15.66
C ALA A 124 4.99 17.89 14.97
N ALA A 125 4.48 17.44 13.81
CA ALA A 125 3.41 18.11 13.10
C ALA A 125 2.11 18.16 13.94
N LEU A 126 1.74 17.05 14.57
CA LEU A 126 0.55 16.97 15.43
C LEU A 126 0.69 17.83 16.69
N ALA A 127 1.90 17.91 17.25
CA ALA A 127 2.22 18.76 18.39
C ALA A 127 2.20 20.25 18.04
N ALA A 128 2.38 20.64 16.78
CA ALA A 128 2.29 22.02 16.31
C ALA A 128 0.87 22.42 15.86
N GLN A 129 -0.03 21.45 15.67
CA GLN A 129 -1.38 21.68 15.19
C GLN A 129 -2.21 22.45 16.24
N PRO A 130 -2.89 23.56 15.88
CA PRO A 130 -3.78 24.25 16.81
C PRO A 130 -4.95 23.33 17.18
N ARG A 131 -5.31 23.35 18.46
CA ARG A 131 -6.38 22.49 19.02
C ARG A 131 -7.62 23.34 19.29
N THR A 132 -8.80 22.74 19.28
CA THR A 132 -10.04 23.43 19.68
C THR A 132 -10.39 23.12 21.13
N CYS A 133 -10.73 24.14 21.92
CA CYS A 133 -11.19 23.95 23.29
C CYS A 133 -12.51 23.16 23.30
N PRO A 134 -12.63 22.05 24.03
CA PRO A 134 -13.89 21.27 24.08
C PRO A 134 -15.02 22.00 24.82
N SER A 135 -14.70 22.98 25.68
CA SER A 135 -15.70 23.71 26.47
C SER A 135 -16.33 24.88 25.69
N CYS A 136 -15.52 25.70 25.02
CA CYS A 136 -16.01 26.92 24.35
C CYS A 136 -15.70 26.97 22.85
N GLN A 137 -15.07 25.94 22.30
CA GLN A 137 -14.69 25.80 20.88
C GLN A 137 -13.67 26.85 20.37
N ALA A 138 -13.09 27.65 21.26
CA ALA A 138 -12.02 28.58 20.88
C ALA A 138 -10.78 27.84 20.36
N LEU A 139 -10.10 28.43 19.38
CA LEU A 139 -8.84 27.90 18.83
C LEU A 139 -7.69 28.18 19.81
N LEU A 140 -7.03 27.12 20.26
CA LEU A 140 -5.90 27.13 21.15
C LEU A 140 -4.61 26.91 20.37
N GLN A 141 -3.61 27.74 20.64
CA GLN A 141 -2.24 27.47 20.19
C GLN A 141 -1.74 26.20 20.87
N ALA A 142 -0.89 25.45 20.19
CA ALA A 142 -0.51 24.11 20.62
C ALA A 142 0.21 24.05 21.98
N SER A 143 0.78 25.17 22.44
CA SER A 143 1.47 25.33 23.72
C SER A 143 0.58 25.84 24.88
N HIS A 144 -0.69 26.19 24.64
CA HIS A 144 -1.56 26.75 25.68
C HIS A 144 -2.22 25.65 26.52
N GLY A 145 -1.79 25.52 27.78
CA GLY A 145 -2.37 24.58 28.76
C GLY A 145 -3.72 25.01 29.34
N GLN A 146 -4.19 26.22 29.06
CA GLN A 146 -5.49 26.71 29.53
C GLN A 146 -6.15 27.62 28.50
N CYS A 147 -7.46 27.45 28.33
CA CYS A 147 -8.31 28.31 27.52
C CYS A 147 -8.80 29.52 28.33
N GLY A 148 -9.03 30.66 27.67
CA GLY A 148 -9.63 31.84 28.29
C GLY A 148 -11.03 31.62 28.90
N CYS A 149 -11.72 30.52 28.55
CA CYS A 149 -12.97 30.13 29.22
C CYS A 149 -12.77 29.40 30.57
N GLY A 150 -11.53 29.15 30.97
CA GLY A 150 -11.18 28.44 32.20
C GLY A 150 -10.88 26.95 32.03
N TYR A 151 -11.14 26.34 30.87
CA TYR A 151 -10.84 24.93 30.61
C TYR A 151 -9.33 24.67 30.53
N THR A 152 -8.82 23.72 31.32
CA THR A 152 -7.41 23.29 31.33
C THR A 152 -7.21 22.08 30.42
N VAL A 153 -6.23 22.15 29.53
CA VAL A 153 -5.85 21.05 28.64
C VAL A 153 -4.71 20.29 29.31
N GLU A 154 -4.91 19.01 29.60
CA GLU A 154 -3.83 18.14 30.07
C GLU A 154 -2.85 17.92 28.92
N VAL A 155 -1.66 18.52 29.04
CA VAL A 155 -0.57 18.29 28.10
C VAL A 155 0.19 17.08 28.63
N ASP A 156 0.07 15.93 27.95
CA ASP A 156 0.75 14.70 28.32
C ASP A 156 2.28 14.89 28.34
N ALA A 157 2.83 15.08 29.53
CA ALA A 157 4.27 15.14 29.81
C ALA A 157 4.89 13.74 30.04
N THR A 158 4.22 12.68 29.58
CA THR A 158 4.51 11.29 29.97
C THR A 158 5.63 10.60 29.18
N ASN A 159 6.38 11.31 28.33
CA ASN A 159 7.54 10.74 27.63
C ASN A 159 8.91 11.14 28.20
N ALA A 160 8.99 12.05 29.19
CA ALA A 160 10.27 12.44 29.79
C ALA A 160 10.76 11.50 30.91
N SER A 161 9.91 10.62 31.44
CA SER A 161 10.19 9.81 32.64
C SER A 161 10.56 8.35 32.37
N ARG A 162 10.58 7.89 31.11
CA ARG A 162 10.97 6.51 30.77
C ARG A 162 12.47 6.31 30.55
N ASP A 163 13.24 7.38 30.37
CA ASP A 163 14.68 7.31 30.08
C ASP A 163 15.58 7.32 31.35
N ALA A 164 15.00 7.62 32.51
CA ALA A 164 15.76 7.72 33.77
C ALA A 164 15.90 6.40 34.54
N THR A 165 15.09 5.38 34.24
CA THR A 165 15.10 4.09 34.97
C THR A 165 15.92 2.98 34.30
N ALA A 166 16.45 3.19 33.10
CA ALA A 166 17.25 2.18 32.38
C ALA A 166 18.76 2.22 32.69
N GLN A 167 19.25 3.16 33.52
CA GLN A 167 20.69 3.32 33.80
C GLN A 167 21.15 2.81 35.17
N ASN A 168 20.31 2.14 35.97
CA ASN A 168 20.71 1.63 37.30
C ASN A 168 20.70 0.09 37.39
N LEU A 169 21.40 -0.54 36.45
CA LEU A 169 21.86 -1.92 36.58
C LEU A 169 23.36 -1.95 36.27
N SER A 170 24.17 -1.52 37.24
CA SER A 170 25.60 -1.80 37.23
C SER A 170 25.89 -3.24 37.69
N PRO A 171 26.97 -3.86 37.19
CA PRO A 171 27.15 -5.31 37.20
C PRO A 171 27.92 -5.85 38.43
N PHE A 172 27.69 -7.14 38.72
CA PHE A 172 28.54 -8.11 39.42
C PHE A 172 29.64 -7.63 40.39
N SER A 173 29.59 -8.14 41.63
CA SER A 173 30.81 -8.41 42.43
C SER A 173 30.60 -9.63 43.33
N THR A 174 31.29 -10.71 42.98
CA THR A 174 31.75 -11.80 43.87
C THR A 174 33.12 -11.41 44.45
N PRO A 175 33.49 -11.95 45.62
CA PRO A 175 34.29 -13.18 45.64
C PRO A 175 33.57 -14.38 46.29
#